data_AF-A0AAV4ICU2-F1
#
_entry.id   AF-A0AAV4ICU2-F1
#
_cell.length_a   1.000
_cell.length_b   1.000
_cell.length_c   1.000
_cell.angle_alpha   90.00
_cell.angle_beta   90.00
_cell.angle_gamma   90.00
#
_symmetry.space_group_name_H-M   'P 1'
#
loop_
_entity.id
_entity.type
_entity.pdbx_description
1 polymer ?
#
loop_
_entity_poly.entity_id
_entity_poly.type
_entity_poly.pdbx_seq_one_letter_code
_entity_poly.pdbx_strand_id
1 'polypeptide(L)'
;MIFLSLSLAGAVSREVSGQRSGPAMNDTGSGSSNSVLELNVGGVFYSTNLATLRREPDSHIARLFTDHSKVKATKDAKGKYFIDRDGVLFR
;
A
#
# COMPACT_ATOMS: atom_id res chain seq x y z
N MET A 1 43.59 11.36 -22.19
CA MET A 1 44.42 10.34 -21.50
C MET A 1 43.52 9.18 -21.17
N ILE A 2 43.92 8.03 -21.68
CA ILE A 2 43.20 6.77 -21.85
C ILE A 2 43.52 5.93 -20.63
N PHE A 3 42.56 5.28 -19.96
CA PHE A 3 42.79 3.97 -19.35
C PHE A 3 41.49 3.16 -19.36
N LEU A 4 41.42 2.31 -20.38
CA LEU A 4 40.62 1.10 -20.40
C LEU A 4 41.40 0.05 -19.58
N SER A 5 40.76 -0.63 -18.63
CA SER A 5 41.26 -1.92 -18.15
C SER A 5 40.11 -2.91 -18.02
N LEU A 6 40.08 -3.77 -19.03
CA LEU A 6 39.37 -5.03 -19.15
C LEU A 6 39.96 -6.05 -18.15
N SER A 7 39.13 -6.81 -17.44
CA SER A 7 39.48 -8.19 -17.08
C SER A 7 38.23 -9.05 -16.90
N LEU A 8 38.31 -10.24 -17.47
CA LEU A 8 37.24 -11.15 -17.85
C LEU A 8 37.28 -12.42 -16.96
N ALA A 9 36.08 -12.90 -16.63
CA ALA A 9 35.71 -14.26 -16.24
C ALA A 9 36.31 -14.89 -14.96
N GLY A 10 35.44 -15.10 -13.98
CA GLY A 10 35.59 -16.09 -12.92
C GLY A 10 34.32 -16.92 -12.80
N ALA A 11 34.37 -18.13 -13.38
CA ALA A 11 33.67 -19.36 -13.04
C ALA A 11 32.15 -19.39 -12.79
N VAL A 12 31.48 -20.14 -13.67
CA VAL A 12 30.15 -20.74 -13.48
C VAL A 12 30.19 -21.84 -12.41
N SER A 13 29.18 -21.89 -11.53
CA SER A 13 28.75 -23.12 -10.84
C SER A 13 27.26 -23.04 -10.51
N ARG A 14 26.54 -23.83 -11.32
CA ARG A 14 25.23 -24.48 -11.20
C ARG A 14 25.02 -25.07 -9.80
N GLU A 15 23.86 -25.31 -9.20
CA GLU A 15 22.41 -25.25 -9.50
C GLU A 15 21.74 -25.58 -8.14
N VAL A 16 20.67 -24.90 -7.70
CA VAL A 16 19.53 -25.56 -7.05
C VAL A 16 18.31 -24.64 -6.92
N SER A 17 17.17 -25.22 -7.28
CA SER A 17 15.83 -24.70 -7.40
C SER A 17 15.25 -24.03 -6.14
N GLY A 18 14.67 -22.85 -6.33
CA GLY A 18 13.71 -22.24 -5.42
C GLY A 18 12.72 -21.42 -6.24
N GLN A 19 11.62 -22.05 -6.62
CA GLN A 19 10.54 -21.42 -7.38
C GLN A 19 9.97 -20.22 -6.62
N ARG A 20 9.84 -19.11 -7.37
CA ARG A 20 8.65 -18.27 -7.48
C ARG A 20 7.97 -17.87 -6.16
N SER A 21 8.09 -16.59 -5.86
CA SER A 21 6.99 -15.62 -5.68
C SER A 21 7.37 -14.67 -4.55
N GLY A 22 8.01 -13.55 -4.88
CA GLY A 22 7.87 -12.38 -4.01
C GLY A 22 6.38 -12.07 -3.87
N PRO A 23 5.90 -11.57 -2.71
CA PRO A 23 4.48 -11.32 -2.51
C PRO A 23 4.01 -10.40 -3.63
N ALA A 24 3.10 -10.93 -4.45
CA ALA A 24 2.39 -10.18 -5.46
C ALA A 24 1.79 -8.96 -4.75
N MET A 25 2.28 -7.77 -5.09
CA MET A 25 1.61 -6.52 -4.74
C MET A 25 0.30 -6.49 -5.54
N ASN A 26 -0.72 -7.18 -5.03
CA ASN A 26 -2.10 -7.00 -5.46
C ASN A 26 -2.59 -5.65 -4.93
N ASP A 27 -2.12 -4.56 -5.53
CA ASP A 27 -2.81 -3.26 -5.47
C ASP A 27 -3.76 -3.17 -6.67
N THR A 28 -4.66 -4.15 -6.78
CA THR A 28 -5.82 -4.05 -7.65
C THR A 28 -6.98 -3.70 -6.74
N GLY A 29 -7.44 -2.45 -6.85
CA GLY A 29 -8.51 -1.84 -6.05
C GLY A 29 -9.83 -2.62 -6.07
N SER A 30 -9.86 -3.68 -5.26
CA SER A 30 -11.05 -4.40 -4.81
C SER A 30 -10.67 -5.06 -3.49
N GLY A 31 -10.40 -4.23 -2.47
CA GLY A 31 -10.24 -4.73 -1.11
C GLY A 31 -11.52 -5.46 -0.74
N SER A 32 -11.41 -6.72 -0.33
CA SER A 32 -12.57 -7.44 0.20
C SER A 32 -13.19 -6.59 1.31
N SER A 33 -14.52 -6.47 1.34
CA SER A 33 -15.24 -5.63 2.31
C SER A 33 -14.87 -5.94 3.77
N ASN A 34 -14.35 -7.15 4.02
CA ASN A 34 -13.92 -7.67 5.31
C ASN A 34 -12.41 -7.58 5.57
N SER A 35 -11.61 -7.04 4.64
CA SER A 35 -10.18 -6.80 4.89
C SER A 35 -9.99 -5.69 5.92
N VAL A 36 -9.14 -5.95 6.92
CA VAL A 36 -8.75 -4.95 7.91
C VAL A 36 -7.77 -3.97 7.27
N LEU A 37 -8.03 -2.68 7.46
CA LEU A 37 -7.27 -1.55 6.96
C LEU A 37 -6.74 -0.73 8.14
N GLU A 38 -5.49 -0.31 8.04
CA GLU A 38 -4.88 0.60 9.00
C GLU A 38 -5.00 2.05 8.51
N LEU A 39 -5.43 2.94 9.41
CA LEU A 39 -5.55 4.37 9.18
C LEU A 39 -4.61 5.14 10.10
N ASN A 40 -4.10 6.25 9.59
CA ASN A 40 -3.36 7.28 10.32
C ASN A 40 -4.14 8.60 10.16
N VAL A 41 -4.81 9.03 11.23
CA VAL A 41 -5.66 10.23 11.25
C VAL A 41 -4.98 11.29 12.09
N GLY A 42 -4.31 12.25 11.45
CA GLY A 42 -3.57 13.32 12.14
C GLY A 42 -2.54 12.82 13.17
N GLY A 43 -1.99 11.61 12.98
CA GLY A 43 -1.06 10.97 13.91
C GLY A 43 -1.69 9.97 14.88
N VAL A 44 -3.02 9.83 14.92
CA VAL A 44 -3.72 8.79 15.70
C VAL A 44 -4.01 7.58 14.81
N PHE A 45 -3.70 6.38 15.31
CA PHE A 45 -3.80 5.15 14.53
C PHE A 45 -5.10 4.39 14.81
N TYR A 46 -5.78 3.98 13.75
CA TYR A 46 -7.02 3.21 13.81
C TYR A 46 -6.93 1.97 12.94
N SER A 47 -7.73 0.96 13.27
CA SER A 47 -7.96 -0.22 12.45
C SER A 47 -9.44 -0.36 12.18
N THR A 48 -9.82 -0.54 10.93
CA THR A 48 -11.23 -0.71 10.51
C THR A 48 -11.30 -1.61 9.27
N ASN A 49 -12.46 -1.75 8.65
CA ASN A 49 -12.61 -2.45 7.37
C ASN A 49 -13.23 -1.53 6.31
N LEU A 50 -13.15 -1.97 5.05
CA LEU A 50 -13.70 -1.20 3.93
C LEU A 50 -15.22 -1.02 4.04
N ALA A 51 -15.94 -2.01 4.59
CA ALA A 51 -17.38 -1.92 4.82
C ALA A 51 -17.76 -0.77 5.76
N THR A 52 -16.97 -0.52 6.79
CA THR A 52 -17.20 0.58 7.75
C THR A 52 -16.97 1.93 7.09
N LEU A 53 -15.89 2.06 6.30
CA LEU A 53 -15.55 3.31 5.60
C LEU A 53 -16.54 3.64 4.47
N ARG A 54 -17.17 2.62 3.87
CA ARG A 54 -18.19 2.77 2.82
C ARG A 54 -19.63 2.70 3.35
N ARG A 55 -19.84 2.61 4.67
CA ARG A 55 -21.17 2.45 5.28
C ARG A 55 -22.13 3.56 4.86
N GLU A 56 -21.63 4.79 4.83
CA GLU A 56 -22.37 5.97 4.40
C GLU A 56 -21.81 6.47 3.06
N PRO A 57 -22.39 6.08 1.91
CA PRO A 57 -21.80 6.33 0.58
C PRO A 57 -21.66 7.83 0.25
N ASP A 58 -22.51 8.67 0.82
CA ASP A 58 -22.46 10.13 0.61
C ASP A 58 -21.42 10.85 1.47
N SER A 59 -20.82 10.13 2.43
CA SER A 59 -19.80 10.70 3.32
C SER A 59 -18.49 10.99 2.58
N HIS A 60 -17.74 11.96 3.10
CA HIS A 60 -16.41 12.29 2.56
C HIS A 60 -15.48 11.08 2.64
N ILE A 61 -15.53 10.32 3.75
CA ILE A 61 -14.68 9.15 3.95
C ILE A 61 -14.98 8.07 2.91
N ALA A 62 -16.25 7.77 2.61
CA ALA A 62 -16.61 6.78 1.60
C ALA A 62 -16.09 7.14 0.20
N ARG A 63 -16.03 8.43 -0.14
CA ARG A 63 -15.44 8.90 -1.41
C ARG A 63 -13.96 8.57 -1.49
N LEU A 64 -13.20 8.65 -0.39
CA LEU A 64 -11.77 8.32 -0.40
C LEU A 64 -11.49 6.84 -0.70
N PHE A 65 -12.41 5.96 -0.33
CA PHE A 65 -12.30 4.51 -0.44
C PHE A 65 -13.19 3.90 -1.53
N THR A 66 -13.69 4.74 -2.46
CA THR A 66 -14.50 4.29 -3.59
C THR A 66 -13.72 4.31 -4.91
N ASP A 67 -13.80 3.22 -5.66
CA ASP A 67 -12.97 2.99 -6.85
C ASP A 67 -13.22 4.01 -7.98
N HIS A 68 -14.44 4.54 -8.08
CA HIS A 68 -14.81 5.56 -9.07
C HIS A 68 -14.64 7.01 -8.62
N SER A 69 -14.12 7.26 -7.41
CA SER A 69 -13.93 8.62 -6.94
C SER A 69 -12.70 9.28 -7.56
N LYS A 70 -12.79 10.60 -7.77
CA LYS A 70 -11.64 11.44 -8.18
C LYS A 70 -10.64 11.68 -7.04
N VAL A 71 -11.05 11.43 -5.78
CA VAL A 71 -10.24 11.70 -4.59
C VAL A 71 -9.88 10.36 -3.96
N LYS A 72 -8.62 9.98 -4.03
CA LYS A 72 -8.12 8.71 -3.48
C LYS A 72 -7.48 8.93 -2.12
N ALA A 73 -7.67 7.97 -1.22
CA ALA A 73 -6.94 7.94 0.04
C ALA A 73 -5.43 7.81 -0.22
N THR A 74 -4.64 8.72 0.34
CA THR A 74 -3.17 8.65 0.31
C THR A 74 -2.67 7.66 1.35
N LYS A 75 -1.49 7.07 1.14
CA LYS A 75 -0.82 6.23 2.14
C LYS A 75 0.40 6.94 2.72
N ASP A 76 0.70 6.72 3.98
CA ASP A 76 1.93 7.19 4.63
C ASP A 76 3.14 6.31 4.26
N ALA A 77 4.33 6.66 4.76
CA ALA A 77 5.56 5.90 4.49
C ALA A 77 5.54 4.46 5.02
N LYS A 78 4.58 4.12 5.89
CA LYS A 78 4.36 2.77 6.45
C LYS A 78 3.22 2.03 5.74
N GLY A 79 2.63 2.62 4.72
CA GLY A 79 1.54 2.02 3.93
C GLY A 79 0.15 2.16 4.55
N LYS A 80 -0.03 2.93 5.63
CA LYS A 80 -1.35 3.17 6.24
C LYS A 80 -2.07 4.28 5.51
N TYR A 81 -3.40 4.21 5.44
CA TYR A 81 -4.18 5.30 4.86
C TYR A 81 -4.11 6.55 5.71
N PHE A 82 -3.65 7.65 5.12
CA PHE A 82 -3.48 8.92 5.79
C PHE A 82 -4.70 9.81 5.60
N ILE A 83 -5.16 10.39 6.70
CA ILE A 83 -6.27 11.34 6.76
C ILE A 83 -5.81 12.58 7.53
N ASP A 84 -5.82 13.72 6.84
CA ASP A 84 -5.43 15.01 7.40
C ASP A 84 -6.57 15.64 8.24
N ARG A 85 -6.86 15.01 9.38
CA ARG A 85 -7.90 15.45 10.35
C ARG A 85 -7.42 15.21 11.78
N ASP A 86 -8.10 15.85 12.73
CA ASP A 86 -7.90 15.57 14.16
C ASP A 86 -8.32 14.13 14.48
N GLY A 87 -7.34 13.30 14.82
CA GLY A 87 -7.56 11.91 15.16
C GLY A 87 -8.38 11.72 16.43
N VAL A 88 -8.22 12.56 17.46
CA VAL A 88 -8.94 12.38 18.75
C VAL A 88 -10.46 12.55 18.58
N LEU A 89 -10.87 13.40 17.63
CA LEU A 89 -12.27 13.61 17.27
C LEU A 89 -12.81 12.54 16.30
N PHE A 90 -11.94 11.69 15.74
CA PHE A 90 -12.29 10.64 14.79
C PHE A 90 -12.65 9.35 15.55
N ARG A 91 -13.92 9.21 15.97
CA ARG A 91 -14.46 8.05 16.69
C ARG A 91 -15.92 7.79 16.34
#